data_AF-A0A261FF77-F1
#
_entry.id   AF-A0A261FF77-F1
#
_cell.length_a   1.000
_cell.length_b   1.000
_cell.length_c   1.000
_cell.angle_alpha   90.00
_cell.angle_beta   90.00
_cell.angle_gamma   90.00
#
_symmetry.space_group_name_H-M   'P 1'
#
loop_
_entity.id
_entity.type
_entity.pdbx_description
1 polymer ?
#
loop_
_entity_poly.entity_id
_entity_poly.type
_entity_poly.pdbx_seq_one_letter_code
_entity_poly.pdbx_strand_id
1 'polypeptide(L)'
;MADKQKSPWTLLSVNPHVNLTVSEIESGLSFDTRLTVRVRLNSDYPDSVLACMLWMAGRYVFNGMEELDTFRDDFENHPSQRWQGIIDQWPLVFGPTETALKKLFASAKPAVKRPPWSKCPRCGAAIFGCVEGMTDIEEIERLLKNTPAPYWCRSCGQRFKFTGNWLSCTDEFTVEETIESIKHVFPTQQPSFDTLQIEAGEEHDD
;
A
#
# COMPACT_ATOMS: atom_id res chain seq x y z
N MET A 1 8.62 29.13 5.00
CA MET A 1 8.53 28.19 6.12
C MET A 1 7.10 27.68 6.15
N ALA A 2 6.82 26.61 5.39
CA ALA A 2 5.46 26.10 5.25
C ALA A 2 5.05 25.37 6.53
N ASP A 3 3.85 25.69 7.01
CA ASP A 3 3.19 25.06 8.13
C ASP A 3 3.34 23.54 8.04
N LYS A 4 3.98 22.93 9.05
CA LYS A 4 3.94 21.47 9.26
C LYS A 4 2.53 21.12 9.68
N GLN A 5 1.60 21.10 8.74
CA GLN A 5 0.24 20.64 8.95
C GLN A 5 0.34 19.23 9.55
N LYS A 6 0.03 19.14 10.85
CA LYS A 6 0.17 17.91 11.64
C LYS A 6 -0.65 16.84 10.94
N SER A 7 0.04 15.98 10.18
CA SER A 7 -0.65 14.94 9.44
C SER A 7 -1.34 14.02 10.43
N PRO A 8 -2.62 13.67 10.19
CA PRO A 8 -3.39 12.87 11.13
C PRO A 8 -2.71 11.51 11.32
N TRP A 9 -2.81 11.00 12.54
CA TRP A 9 -2.42 9.63 12.82
C TRP A 9 -3.33 8.67 12.05
N THR A 10 -2.73 7.69 11.41
CA THR A 10 -3.40 6.60 10.69
C THR A 10 -3.05 5.29 11.38
N LEU A 11 -4.04 4.43 11.56
CA LEU A 11 -3.83 3.07 12.07
C LEU A 11 -3.56 2.14 10.89
N LEU A 12 -2.42 1.48 10.88
CA LEU A 12 -2.16 0.34 10.00
C LEU A 12 -2.44 -0.93 10.78
N SER A 13 -2.98 -1.95 10.09
CA SER A 13 -3.19 -3.26 10.68
C SER A 13 -2.85 -4.37 9.70
N VAL A 14 -2.34 -5.48 10.23
CA VAL A 14 -2.14 -6.74 9.49
C VAL A 14 -2.76 -7.88 10.27
N ASN A 15 -3.18 -8.92 9.54
CA ASN A 15 -3.63 -10.19 10.12
C ASN A 15 -2.52 -11.23 9.86
N PRO A 16 -1.61 -11.48 10.82
CA PRO A 16 -0.66 -12.58 10.72
C PRO A 16 -1.38 -13.93 10.71
N HIS A 17 -0.71 -14.95 10.20
CA HIS A 17 -1.18 -16.33 10.32
C HIS A 17 -0.90 -16.85 11.72
N VAL A 18 -1.84 -17.60 12.29
CA VAL A 18 -1.73 -18.25 13.59
C VAL A 18 -2.06 -19.72 13.44
N ASN A 19 -1.16 -20.59 13.88
CA ASN A 19 -1.40 -22.02 14.00
C ASN A 19 -2.21 -22.27 15.27
N LEU A 20 -3.53 -22.33 15.13
CA LEU A 20 -4.43 -22.68 16.23
C LEU A 20 -4.40 -24.21 16.45
N THR A 21 -4.45 -24.61 17.71
CA THR A 21 -4.62 -26.00 18.11
C THR A 21 -6.05 -26.47 17.83
N VAL A 22 -6.24 -27.79 17.73
CA VAL A 22 -7.57 -28.40 17.53
C VAL A 22 -8.54 -27.98 18.64
N SER A 23 -8.07 -27.95 19.89
CA SER A 23 -8.85 -27.51 21.04
C SER A 23 -9.31 -26.05 20.94
N GLU A 24 -8.46 -25.15 20.43
CA GLU A 24 -8.82 -23.73 20.23
C GLU A 24 -9.86 -23.57 19.11
N ILE A 25 -9.74 -24.33 18.03
CA ILE A 25 -10.71 -24.32 16.93
C ILE A 25 -12.08 -24.86 17.40
N GLU A 26 -12.06 -25.95 18.18
CA GLU A 26 -13.27 -26.59 18.71
C GLU A 26 -13.97 -25.76 19.79
N SER A 27 -13.27 -24.80 20.42
CA SER A 27 -13.87 -23.89 21.40
C SER A 27 -14.94 -22.95 20.82
N GLY A 28 -14.97 -22.78 19.49
CA GLY A 28 -15.91 -21.88 18.81
C GLY A 28 -15.68 -20.39 19.11
N LEU A 29 -14.57 -20.03 19.75
CA LEU A 29 -14.21 -18.66 20.06
C LEU A 29 -13.68 -17.96 18.80
N SER A 30 -14.09 -16.70 18.59
CA SER A 30 -13.51 -15.84 17.58
C SER A 30 -12.26 -15.18 18.16
N PHE A 31 -11.10 -15.45 17.57
CA PHE A 31 -9.82 -14.87 18.00
C PHE A 31 -9.48 -13.62 17.18
N ASP A 32 -9.11 -12.54 17.86
CA ASP A 32 -8.58 -11.34 17.19
C ASP A 32 -7.07 -11.51 16.95
N THR A 33 -6.72 -11.77 15.70
CA THR A 33 -5.31 -11.96 15.30
C THR A 33 -4.62 -10.67 14.92
N ARG A 34 -5.32 -9.52 14.96
CA ARG A 34 -4.81 -8.27 14.39
C ARG A 34 -3.61 -7.73 15.17
N LEU A 35 -2.60 -7.32 14.41
CA LEU A 35 -1.51 -6.46 14.88
C LEU A 35 -1.70 -5.07 14.31
N THR A 36 -1.51 -4.05 15.13
CA THR A 36 -1.73 -2.66 14.72
C THR A 36 -0.56 -1.75 15.05
N VAL A 37 -0.39 -0.68 14.27
CA VAL A 37 0.55 0.38 14.58
C VAL A 37 0.05 1.73 14.12
N ARG A 38 0.27 2.76 14.94
CA ARG A 38 -0.11 4.14 14.63
C ARG A 38 1.05 4.85 13.93
N VAL A 39 0.76 5.43 12.78
CA VAL A 39 1.76 6.08 11.91
C VAL A 39 1.24 7.40 11.35
N ARG A 40 2.16 8.26 10.91
CA ARG A 40 1.88 9.45 10.10
C ARG A 40 2.36 9.22 8.68
N LEU A 41 1.44 9.25 7.72
CA LEU A 41 1.72 8.92 6.31
C LEU A 41 2.68 9.89 5.62
N ASN A 42 2.78 11.13 6.13
CA ASN A 42 3.65 12.18 5.59
C ASN A 42 4.96 12.36 6.37
N SER A 43 5.29 11.41 7.24
CA SER A 43 6.50 11.42 8.07
C SER A 43 7.35 10.23 7.67
N ASP A 44 8.64 10.45 7.41
CA ASP A 44 9.53 9.36 6.97
C ASP A 44 9.94 8.46 8.14
N TYR A 45 10.57 9.04 9.17
CA TYR A 45 11.01 8.35 10.37
C TYR A 45 10.24 8.86 11.60
N PRO A 46 9.81 7.99 12.54
CA PRO A 46 10.01 6.53 12.58
C PRO A 46 8.90 5.72 11.86
N ASP A 47 7.96 6.39 11.20
CA ASP A 47 6.72 5.76 10.70
C ASP A 47 6.95 4.68 9.63
N SER A 48 7.92 4.88 8.72
CA SER A 48 8.33 3.86 7.75
C SER A 48 8.94 2.62 8.41
N VAL A 49 9.70 2.81 9.50
CA VAL A 49 10.29 1.72 10.30
C VAL A 49 9.17 0.90 10.94
N LEU A 50 8.19 1.56 11.55
CA LEU A 50 7.04 0.90 12.16
C LEU A 50 6.22 0.08 11.16
N ALA A 51 5.94 0.65 9.98
CA ALA A 51 5.24 -0.07 8.91
C ALA A 51 6.05 -1.28 8.40
N CYS A 52 7.38 -1.17 8.36
CA CYS A 52 8.25 -2.29 8.00
C CYS A 52 8.24 -3.38 9.06
N MET A 53 8.29 -3.04 10.36
CA MET A 53 8.19 -4.03 11.43
C MET A 53 6.84 -4.75 11.40
N LEU A 54 5.74 -4.01 11.26
CA LEU A 54 4.39 -4.57 11.14
C LEU A 54 4.30 -5.55 9.96
N TRP A 55 4.87 -5.17 8.81
CA TRP A 55 4.92 -6.03 7.64
C TRP A 55 5.75 -7.30 7.83
N MET A 56 6.85 -7.22 8.57
CA MET A 56 7.65 -8.40 8.90
C MET A 56 6.88 -9.34 9.84
N ALA A 57 6.27 -8.78 10.89
CA ALA A 57 5.44 -9.54 11.83
C ALA A 57 4.24 -10.22 11.15
N GLY A 58 3.59 -9.53 10.20
CA GLY A 58 2.48 -10.09 9.42
C GLY A 58 2.84 -11.28 8.51
N ARG A 59 4.14 -11.56 8.31
CA ARG A 59 4.63 -12.71 7.52
C ARG A 59 5.09 -13.87 8.39
N TYR A 60 5.19 -13.65 9.69
CA TYR A 60 5.48 -14.71 10.64
C TYR A 60 4.21 -15.51 10.91
N VAL A 61 4.38 -16.81 11.16
CA VAL A 61 3.29 -17.70 11.57
C VAL A 61 3.45 -17.93 13.06
N PHE A 62 2.55 -17.38 13.86
CA PHE A 62 2.55 -17.55 15.32
C PHE A 62 2.00 -18.92 15.68
N ASN A 63 2.50 -19.52 16.76
CA ASN A 63 2.08 -20.82 17.25
C ASN A 63 1.16 -20.64 18.46
N GLY A 64 -0.14 -20.62 18.21
CA GLY A 64 -1.17 -20.35 19.21
C GLY A 64 -1.36 -18.86 19.50
N MET A 65 -2.47 -18.57 20.19
CA MET A 65 -2.83 -17.18 20.54
C MET A 65 -1.94 -16.58 21.62
N GLU A 66 -1.40 -17.40 22.53
CA GLU A 66 -0.53 -16.93 23.61
C GLU A 66 0.76 -16.29 23.10
N GLU A 67 1.41 -16.88 22.07
CA GLU A 67 2.60 -16.31 21.44
C GLU A 67 2.26 -14.96 20.77
N LEU A 68 1.13 -14.92 20.05
CA LEU A 68 0.67 -13.70 19.38
C LEU A 68 0.32 -12.59 20.37
N ASP A 69 -0.41 -12.90 21.44
CA ASP A 69 -0.82 -11.92 22.45
C ASP A 69 0.39 -11.34 23.17
N THR A 70 1.36 -12.18 23.54
CA THR A 70 2.62 -11.74 24.15
C THR A 70 3.41 -10.83 23.20
N PHE A 71 3.48 -11.19 21.91
CA PHE A 71 4.11 -10.35 20.90
C PHE A 71 3.37 -9.03 20.71
N ARG A 72 2.03 -9.07 20.62
CA ARG A 72 1.18 -7.90 20.41
C ARG A 72 1.36 -6.90 21.54
N ASP A 73 1.35 -7.36 22.79
CA ASP A 73 1.52 -6.48 23.96
C ASP A 73 2.87 -5.77 23.96
N ASP A 74 3.95 -6.45 23.56
CA ASP A 74 5.27 -5.84 23.45
C ASP A 74 5.39 -4.92 22.22
N PHE A 75 4.83 -5.34 21.08
CA PHE A 75 4.88 -4.63 19.81
C PHE A 75 4.04 -3.34 19.82
N GLU A 76 2.84 -3.36 20.40
CA GLU A 76 1.95 -2.19 20.42
C GLU A 76 2.34 -1.18 21.52
N ASN A 77 3.17 -1.59 22.49
CA ASN A 77 3.66 -0.73 23.55
C ASN A 77 4.84 0.16 23.12
N HIS A 78 4.51 1.34 22.57
CA HIS A 78 5.45 2.39 22.16
C HIS A 78 6.56 1.91 21.19
N PRO A 79 6.21 1.26 20.06
CA PRO A 79 7.20 0.66 19.17
C PRO A 79 8.18 1.66 18.57
N SER A 80 7.79 2.93 18.43
CA SER A 80 8.67 3.98 17.89
C SER A 80 9.91 4.25 18.74
N GLN A 81 9.83 3.98 20.04
CA GLN A 81 10.93 4.19 21.00
C GLN A 81 11.68 2.89 21.28
N ARG A 82 11.01 1.74 21.14
CA ARG A 82 11.52 0.41 21.53
C ARG A 82 11.86 -0.50 20.37
N TRP A 83 11.80 -0.01 19.12
CA TRP A 83 11.94 -0.85 17.92
C TRP A 83 13.16 -1.79 17.95
N GLN A 84 14.31 -1.32 18.46
CA GLN A 84 15.52 -2.16 18.55
C GLN A 84 15.36 -3.30 19.55
N GLY A 85 14.85 -3.00 20.75
CA GLY A 85 14.59 -4.01 21.78
C GLY A 85 13.55 -5.04 21.34
N ILE A 86 12.51 -4.60 20.61
CA ILE A 86 11.47 -5.50 20.07
C ILE A 86 12.09 -6.49 19.06
N ILE A 87 12.99 -6.02 18.18
CA ILE A 87 13.65 -6.89 17.20
C ILE A 87 14.55 -7.91 17.90
N ASP A 88 15.33 -7.47 18.88
CA ASP A 88 16.27 -8.33 19.59
C ASP A 88 15.54 -9.35 20.49
N GLN A 89 14.37 -8.99 21.02
CA GLN A 89 13.54 -9.87 21.84
C GLN A 89 12.77 -10.92 21.01
N TRP A 90 12.47 -10.61 19.74
CA TRP A 90 11.69 -11.48 18.84
C TRP A 90 12.45 -11.88 17.57
N PRO A 91 13.60 -12.56 17.69
CA PRO A 91 14.45 -12.91 16.55
C PRO A 91 13.79 -13.89 15.58
N LEU A 92 12.81 -14.69 16.03
CA LEU A 92 12.05 -15.59 15.15
C LEU A 92 11.08 -14.84 14.24
N VAL A 93 10.48 -13.75 14.74
CA VAL A 93 9.53 -12.92 13.99
C VAL A 93 10.27 -12.07 12.94
N PHE A 94 11.38 -11.46 13.33
CA PHE A 94 12.11 -10.53 12.46
C PHE A 94 13.27 -11.17 11.68
N GLY A 95 13.69 -12.37 12.07
CA GLY A 95 14.91 -13.00 11.57
C GLY A 95 16.18 -12.36 12.16
N PRO A 96 17.37 -12.65 11.59
CA PRO A 96 18.62 -12.08 12.07
C PRO A 96 18.59 -10.56 12.11
N THR A 97 19.00 -9.95 13.23
CA THR A 97 18.93 -8.50 13.47
C THR A 97 19.52 -7.69 12.31
N GLU A 98 20.69 -8.09 11.78
CA GLU A 98 21.31 -7.40 10.65
C GLU A 98 20.42 -7.35 9.39
N THR A 99 19.69 -8.44 9.11
CA THR A 99 18.76 -8.52 7.97
C THR A 99 17.53 -7.66 8.21
N ALA A 100 17.02 -7.64 9.44
CA ALA A 100 15.92 -6.77 9.84
C ALA A 100 16.31 -5.28 9.67
N LEU A 101 17.48 -4.89 10.19
CA LEU A 101 18.01 -3.52 10.08
C LEU A 101 18.19 -3.08 8.63
N LYS A 102 18.71 -3.96 7.76
CA LYS A 102 18.83 -3.68 6.31
C LYS A 102 17.48 -3.37 5.66
N LYS A 103 16.39 -4.02 6.10
CA LYS A 103 15.03 -3.76 5.61
C LYS A 103 14.44 -2.47 6.19
N LEU A 104 14.62 -2.24 7.49
CA LEU A 104 14.08 -1.09 8.22
C LEU A 104 14.69 0.22 7.72
N PHE A 105 16.00 0.23 7.50
CA PHE A 105 16.76 1.42 7.09
C PHE A 105 17.13 1.42 5.61
N ALA A 106 16.48 0.57 4.80
CA ALA A 106 16.72 0.53 3.37
C ALA A 106 16.61 1.93 2.74
N SER A 107 17.49 2.21 1.78
CA SER A 107 17.46 3.46 1.04
C SER A 107 16.11 3.65 0.34
N ALA A 108 15.73 4.90 0.10
CA ALA A 108 14.62 5.22 -0.80
C ALA A 108 14.85 4.60 -2.19
N LYS A 109 13.79 4.04 -2.80
CA LYS A 109 13.83 3.38 -4.11
C LYS A 109 12.77 3.98 -5.04
N PRO A 110 13.01 4.01 -6.36
CA PRO A 110 11.96 4.37 -7.31
C PRO A 110 10.82 3.35 -7.24
N ALA A 111 9.59 3.80 -7.48
CA ALA A 111 8.43 2.94 -7.65
C ALA A 111 8.53 2.15 -8.97
N VAL A 112 7.91 0.97 -9.02
CA VAL A 112 7.81 0.17 -10.26
C VAL A 112 6.56 0.60 -11.01
N LYS A 113 6.62 0.77 -12.34
CA LYS A 113 5.56 1.36 -13.16
C LYS A 113 5.22 2.82 -12.83
N ARG A 114 4.52 3.48 -13.76
CA ARG A 114 3.98 4.83 -13.59
C ARG A 114 2.63 4.89 -12.86
N PRO A 115 2.30 6.03 -12.21
CA PRO A 115 0.95 6.27 -11.72
C PRO A 115 -0.08 6.19 -12.86
N PRO A 116 -1.33 5.75 -12.60
CA PRO A 116 -1.86 5.25 -11.33
C PRO A 116 -1.39 3.84 -10.92
N TRP A 117 -0.78 3.07 -11.83
CA TRP A 117 -0.44 1.66 -11.62
C TRP A 117 0.90 1.43 -10.91
N SER A 118 1.49 2.46 -10.30
CA SER A 118 2.76 2.34 -9.59
C SER A 118 2.66 1.33 -8.45
N LYS A 119 3.70 0.51 -8.31
CA LYS A 119 3.83 -0.55 -7.31
C LYS A 119 5.07 -0.34 -6.45
N CYS A 120 4.99 -0.79 -5.21
CA CYS A 120 6.13 -0.82 -4.32
C CYS A 120 7.20 -1.80 -4.84
N PRO A 121 8.48 -1.39 -4.94
CA PRO A 121 9.56 -2.26 -5.44
C PRO A 121 9.90 -3.40 -4.47
N ARG A 122 9.48 -3.29 -3.19
CA ARG A 122 9.74 -4.32 -2.17
C ARG A 122 8.63 -5.37 -2.09
N CYS A 123 7.38 -4.94 -1.93
CA CYS A 123 6.26 -5.83 -1.68
C CYS A 123 5.28 -5.98 -2.86
N GLY A 124 5.45 -5.21 -3.93
CA GLY A 124 4.57 -5.24 -5.10
C GLY A 124 3.19 -4.59 -4.89
N ALA A 125 2.87 -4.10 -3.69
CA ALA A 125 1.60 -3.46 -3.40
C ALA A 125 1.39 -2.20 -4.25
N ALA A 126 0.16 -1.99 -4.72
CA ALA A 126 -0.22 -0.79 -5.45
C ALA A 126 -0.08 0.44 -4.55
N ILE A 127 0.60 1.48 -5.03
CA ILE A 127 0.86 2.70 -4.26
C ILE A 127 -0.41 3.55 -4.11
N PHE A 128 -1.20 3.64 -5.17
CA PHE A 128 -2.44 4.42 -5.23
C PHE A 128 -3.71 3.56 -5.10
N GLY A 129 -3.58 2.27 -4.76
CA GLY A 129 -4.70 1.33 -4.67
C GLY A 129 -5.31 0.92 -6.02
N CYS A 130 -4.84 1.48 -7.14
CA CYS A 130 -5.32 1.17 -8.47
C CYS A 130 -4.75 -0.17 -8.97
N VAL A 131 -5.60 -1.01 -9.55
CA VAL A 131 -5.22 -2.27 -10.19
C VAL A 131 -5.60 -2.25 -11.66
N GLU A 132 -4.62 -2.56 -12.50
CA GLU A 132 -4.74 -2.56 -13.95
C GLU A 132 -5.86 -3.49 -14.42
N GLY A 133 -6.81 -2.97 -15.20
CA GLY A 133 -7.96 -3.72 -15.71
C GLY A 133 -9.09 -3.98 -14.70
N MET A 134 -8.96 -3.56 -13.44
CA MET A 134 -10.01 -3.74 -12.41
C MET A 134 -10.53 -2.44 -11.82
N THR A 135 -9.71 -1.38 -11.79
CA THR A 135 -10.14 -0.07 -11.29
C THR A 135 -10.70 0.77 -12.43
N ASP A 136 -11.94 1.22 -12.29
CA ASP A 136 -12.57 2.14 -13.25
C ASP A 136 -11.96 3.55 -13.18
N ILE A 137 -12.32 4.38 -14.16
CA ILE A 137 -11.72 5.70 -14.37
C ILE A 137 -12.08 6.67 -13.24
N GLU A 138 -13.36 6.68 -12.85
CA GLU A 138 -13.86 7.57 -11.80
C GLU A 138 -13.18 7.26 -10.47
N GLU A 139 -12.98 5.98 -10.19
CA GLU A 139 -12.28 5.50 -9.02
C GLU A 139 -10.79 5.81 -9.07
N ILE A 140 -10.13 5.65 -10.22
CA ILE A 140 -8.73 6.06 -10.41
C ILE A 140 -8.58 7.55 -10.10
N GLU A 141 -9.45 8.41 -10.66
CA GLU A 141 -9.40 9.84 -10.39
C GLU A 141 -9.60 10.16 -8.92
N ARG A 142 -10.58 9.51 -8.28
CA ARG A 142 -10.87 9.68 -6.86
C ARG A 142 -9.67 9.27 -6.01
N LEU A 143 -9.05 8.14 -6.31
CA LEU A 143 -7.90 7.62 -5.59
C LEU A 143 -6.67 8.53 -5.75
N LEU A 144 -6.39 9.01 -6.96
CA LEU A 144 -5.27 9.92 -7.22
C LEU A 144 -5.47 11.29 -6.56
N LYS A 145 -6.69 11.83 -6.55
CA LYS A 145 -7.01 13.10 -5.86
C LYS A 145 -6.88 12.97 -4.34
N ASN A 146 -7.33 11.86 -3.77
CA ASN A 146 -7.37 11.65 -2.31
C ASN A 146 -6.07 11.09 -1.72
N THR A 147 -5.20 10.50 -2.55
CA THR A 147 -3.98 9.82 -2.11
C THR A 147 -2.76 10.55 -2.68
N PRO A 148 -2.27 11.63 -2.03
CA PRO A 148 -1.01 12.25 -2.45
C PRO A 148 0.11 11.19 -2.39
N ALA A 149 1.07 11.31 -3.30
CA ALA A 149 2.19 10.37 -3.42
C ALA A 149 2.86 10.16 -2.05
N PRO A 150 2.76 8.96 -1.44
CA PRO A 150 3.25 8.75 -0.08
C PRO A 150 4.78 8.72 -0.06
N TYR A 151 5.40 9.13 1.05
CA TYR A 151 6.86 9.05 1.20
C TYR A 151 7.38 7.61 1.33
N TRP A 152 6.52 6.68 1.74
CA TRP A 152 6.84 5.27 1.93
C TRP A 152 5.62 4.37 1.70
N CYS A 153 5.86 3.09 1.45
CA CYS A 153 4.83 2.10 1.17
C CYS A 153 4.01 1.76 2.41
N ARG A 154 2.71 2.07 2.39
CA ARG A 154 1.78 1.82 3.50
C ARG A 154 1.70 0.36 3.95
N SER A 155 2.08 -0.58 3.08
CA SER A 155 2.07 -2.02 3.38
C SER A 155 3.38 -2.58 3.91
N CYS A 156 4.54 -1.96 3.66
CA CYS A 156 5.84 -2.55 4.02
C CYS A 156 6.93 -1.58 4.48
N GLY A 157 6.63 -0.29 4.57
CA GLY A 157 7.59 0.73 5.02
C GLY A 157 8.70 1.07 4.03
N GLN A 158 8.72 0.51 2.81
CA GLN A 158 9.72 0.88 1.81
C GLN A 158 9.59 2.36 1.44
N ARG A 159 10.64 3.13 1.68
CA ARG A 159 10.72 4.55 1.31
C ARG A 159 10.84 4.73 -0.20
N PHE A 160 10.19 5.76 -0.71
CA PHE A 160 10.20 6.09 -2.12
C PHE A 160 11.15 7.23 -2.44
N LYS A 161 11.81 7.13 -3.60
CA LYS A 161 12.66 8.20 -4.12
C LYS A 161 11.78 9.23 -4.83
N PHE A 162 12.11 10.50 -4.64
CA PHE A 162 11.46 11.62 -5.34
C PHE A 162 12.49 12.38 -6.18
N THR A 163 12.06 12.87 -7.34
CA THR A 163 12.79 13.81 -8.18
C THR A 163 12.02 15.13 -8.17
N GLY A 164 12.48 16.10 -7.37
CA GLY A 164 11.69 17.29 -7.06
C GLY A 164 10.42 16.90 -6.30
N ASN A 165 9.25 17.26 -6.85
CA ASN A 165 7.94 16.94 -6.26
C ASN A 165 7.31 15.65 -6.82
N TRP A 166 8.01 14.95 -7.71
CA TRP A 166 7.47 13.79 -8.42
C TRP A 166 8.07 12.49 -7.88
N LEU A 167 7.21 11.48 -7.70
CA LEU A 167 7.62 10.12 -7.35
C LEU A 167 8.51 9.56 -8.48
N SER A 168 9.77 9.22 -8.18
CA SER A 168 10.65 8.58 -9.16
C SER A 168 10.11 7.19 -9.49
N CYS A 169 10.01 6.85 -10.77
CA CYS A 169 9.56 5.55 -11.25
C CYS A 169 10.69 4.86 -12.05
N THR A 170 10.65 3.53 -12.18
CA THR A 170 11.64 2.75 -12.95
C THR A 170 11.50 2.92 -14.45
N ASP A 171 10.30 3.22 -14.91
CA ASP A 171 10.02 3.42 -16.32
C ASP A 171 10.44 4.87 -16.66
N GLU A 172 11.34 5.02 -17.64
CA GLU A 172 11.83 6.33 -18.11
C GLU A 172 10.76 7.01 -18.97
N PHE A 173 10.46 8.29 -18.71
CA PHE A 173 9.53 9.06 -19.55
C PHE A 173 9.93 10.52 -19.68
N THR A 174 9.60 11.10 -20.82
CA THR A 174 9.43 12.55 -20.96
C THR A 174 8.02 12.99 -20.55
N VAL A 175 7.82 14.29 -20.31
CA VAL A 175 6.53 14.85 -19.91
C VAL A 175 5.48 14.67 -21.01
N GLU A 176 5.89 14.71 -22.29
CA GLU A 176 5.00 14.56 -23.44
C GLU A 176 4.38 13.15 -23.54
N GLU A 177 5.19 12.10 -23.37
CA GLU A 177 4.77 10.70 -23.46
C GLU A 177 3.75 10.32 -22.39
N THR A 178 3.86 10.96 -21.22
CA THR A 178 2.95 10.74 -20.08
C THR A 178 1.54 11.24 -20.39
N ILE A 179 1.42 12.44 -20.97
CA ILE A 179 0.13 13.05 -21.33
C ILE A 179 -0.53 12.30 -22.49
N GLU A 180 0.26 11.93 -23.50
CA GLU A 180 -0.21 11.19 -24.67
C GLU A 180 -0.74 9.80 -24.30
N SER A 181 -0.02 9.08 -23.43
CA SER A 181 -0.46 7.76 -22.96
C SER A 181 -1.70 7.80 -22.06
N ILE A 182 -1.95 8.90 -21.34
CA ILE A 182 -3.22 9.08 -20.60
C ILE A 182 -4.38 9.29 -21.59
N LYS A 183 -4.16 10.06 -22.67
CA LYS A 183 -5.17 10.29 -23.72
C LYS A 183 -5.48 9.03 -24.54
N HIS A 184 -4.52 8.14 -24.74
CA HIS A 184 -4.74 6.89 -25.50
C HIS A 184 -5.36 5.76 -24.69
N VAL A 185 -5.14 5.73 -23.36
CA VAL A 185 -5.82 4.77 -22.47
C VAL A 185 -7.31 5.13 -22.32
N PHE A 186 -7.69 6.37 -22.62
CA PHE A 186 -9.06 6.87 -22.51
C PHE A 186 -9.49 7.59 -23.79
N PRO A 187 -10.07 6.89 -24.79
CA PRO A 187 -10.67 7.55 -25.93
C PRO A 187 -11.72 8.53 -25.42
N THR A 188 -11.52 9.80 -25.78
CA THR A 188 -12.45 10.89 -25.49
C THR A 188 -13.78 10.54 -26.14
N GLN A 189 -14.80 10.27 -25.32
CA GLN A 189 -16.19 10.06 -25.72
C GLN A 189 -16.40 9.01 -26.81
N GLN A 190 -16.77 7.80 -26.39
CA GLN A 190 -17.59 6.94 -27.24
C GLN A 190 -18.83 7.76 -27.67
N PRO A 191 -19.09 7.96 -28.97
CA PRO A 191 -20.33 8.62 -29.38
C PRO A 191 -21.51 7.80 -28.82
N SER A 192 -22.42 8.46 -28.11
CA SER A 192 -23.67 7.82 -27.72
C SER A 192 -24.44 7.43 -28.98
N PHE A 193 -25.24 6.37 -28.87
CA PHE A 193 -26.03 5.80 -29.99
C PHE A 193 -27.12 6.75 -30.54
N ASP A 194 -27.25 7.97 -30.03
CA ASP A 194 -28.33 8.90 -30.37
C ASP A 194 -28.18 9.61 -31.72
N THR A 195 -27.09 9.38 -32.47
CA THR A 195 -26.86 10.04 -33.77
C THR A 195 -26.82 9.09 -34.98
N LEU A 196 -27.40 7.89 -34.86
CA LEU A 196 -27.73 7.09 -36.04
C LEU A 196 -29.19 7.38 -36.46
N GLN A 197 -29.42 8.53 -37.09
CA GLN A 197 -30.57 8.66 -37.98
C GLN A 197 -30.31 7.81 -39.23
N ILE A 198 -30.67 6.53 -39.14
CA ILE A 198 -30.90 5.69 -40.31
C ILE A 198 -32.40 5.79 -40.58
N GLU A 199 -32.81 6.76 -41.39
CA GLU A 199 -34.06 6.63 -42.14
C GLU A 199 -33.68 6.17 -43.54
N ALA A 200 -33.83 4.85 -43.71
CA ALA A 200 -33.79 4.16 -44.98
C ALA A 200 -34.89 4.71 -45.89
N GLY A 201 -34.59 4.81 -47.18
CA GLY A 201 -35.57 5.17 -48.19
C GLY A 201 -36.71 4.17 -48.26
N GLU A 202 -37.93 4.67 -48.36
CA GLU A 202 -39.08 3.93 -48.87
C GLU A 202 -39.25 4.28 -50.35
N GLU A 203 -38.84 3.36 -51.23
CA GLU A 203 -39.31 3.29 -52.61
C GLU A 203 -40.62 2.48 -52.66
N HIS A 204 -41.70 3.17 -53.05
CA HIS A 204 -42.86 2.77 -53.88
C HIS A 204 -43.66 1.48 -53.63
N ASP A 205 -45.00 1.63 -53.60
CA ASP A 205 -45.90 1.03 -54.60
C ASP A 205 -47.35 1.60 -54.51
N ASP A 206 -47.78 2.30 -55.56
CA ASP A 206 -49.07 2.22 -56.31
C ASP A 206 -49.31 3.45 -57.20
#